data_AF-A0A1U9MD47-F1
#
_entry.id   AF-A0A1U9MD47-F1
#
_cell.length_a   1.000
_cell.length_b   1.000
_cell.length_c   1.000
_cell.angle_alpha   90.00
_cell.angle_beta   90.00
_cell.angle_gamma   90.00
#
_symmetry.space_group_name_H-M   'P 1'
#
loop_
_entity.id
_entity.type
_entity.pdbx_description
1 polymer ?
#
loop_
_entity_poly.entity_id
_entity_poly.type
_entity_poly.pdbx_seq_one_letter_code
_entity_poly.pdbx_strand_id
1 'polypeptide(L)'
;MKQPKAFILFLCLIFLPGCVYTAEPIFYNGAYYMVGDSACRNGRGINSTTIICYNEQGKSTGYRQAMTQQQLSMYMHQQQMQLAQQSMIQQQNIANQAIINQNNAILMQQANKNWRNINSNMGCGWGRQC
;
A
#
# COMPACT_ATOMS: atom_id res chain seq x y z
N MET A 1 36.23 17.08 21.89
CA MET A 1 35.35 16.08 21.25
C MET A 1 34.64 16.76 20.08
N LYS A 2 34.99 16.40 18.83
CA LYS A 2 34.49 17.05 17.61
C LYS A 2 33.19 16.35 17.16
N GLN A 3 32.09 17.09 17.18
CA GLN A 3 30.77 16.67 16.69
C GLN A 3 30.83 16.30 15.19
N PRO A 4 30.34 15.13 14.74
CA PRO A 4 30.31 14.79 13.32
C PRO A 4 29.14 15.52 12.64
N LYS A 5 29.41 16.72 12.11
CA LYS A 5 28.48 17.52 11.28
C LYS A 5 27.98 16.79 10.02
N ALA A 6 28.55 15.63 9.70
CA ALA A 6 28.22 14.82 8.54
C ALA A 6 26.89 14.04 8.67
N PHE A 7 26.41 13.77 9.89
CA PHE A 7 25.23 12.92 10.07
C PHE A 7 23.90 13.62 9.71
N ILE A 8 23.85 14.95 9.87
CA ILE A 8 22.66 15.77 9.56
C ILE A 8 22.42 15.87 8.04
N LEU A 9 23.49 15.78 7.24
CA LEU A 9 23.41 15.88 5.78
C LEU A 9 22.84 14.60 5.12
N PHE A 10 22.95 13.46 5.79
CA PHE A 10 22.46 12.17 5.26
C PHE A 10 20.94 11.99 5.46
N LEU A 11 20.36 12.62 6.49
CA LEU A 11 18.93 12.48 6.81
C LEU A 11 18.01 13.28 5.86
N CYS A 12 18.53 14.32 5.19
CA CYS A 12 17.77 15.13 4.24
C CYS A 12 17.55 14.46 2.88
N LEU A 13 18.27 13.39 2.53
CA LEU A 13 18.12 12.71 1.24
C LEU A 13 16.94 11.73 1.18
N ILE A 14 16.31 11.40 2.32
CA ILE A 14 15.25 10.37 2.39
C ILE A 14 13.85 10.97 2.16
N PHE A 15 13.72 12.30 2.09
CA PHE A 15 12.44 13.01 1.98
C PHE A 15 12.26 13.71 0.63
N LEU A 16 12.51 13.02 -0.47
CA LEU A 16 11.84 13.35 -1.73
C LEU A 16 10.56 12.52 -1.79
N PRO A 17 9.40 12.98 -1.25
CA PRO A 17 8.13 12.36 -1.58
C PRO A 17 7.90 12.62 -3.07
N GLY A 18 8.33 11.70 -3.91
CA GLY A 18 7.86 11.63 -5.27
C GLY A 18 6.36 11.41 -5.18
N CYS A 19 5.56 12.45 -5.47
CA CYS A 19 4.14 12.28 -5.67
C CYS A 19 3.98 11.24 -6.79
N VAL A 20 3.44 10.08 -6.43
CA VAL A 20 3.19 9.01 -7.39
C VAL A 20 2.00 9.47 -8.22
N TYR A 21 2.30 10.09 -9.36
CA TYR A 21 1.29 10.52 -10.31
C TYR A 21 0.75 9.27 -11.02
N THR A 22 -0.51 8.95 -10.77
CA THR A 22 -1.16 7.77 -11.37
C THR A 22 -2.00 8.24 -12.54
N ALA A 23 -1.75 7.67 -13.72
CA ALA A 23 -2.55 7.97 -14.90
C ALA A 23 -3.87 7.20 -14.85
N GLU A 24 -4.97 7.92 -15.03
CA GLU A 24 -6.33 7.39 -15.00
C GLU A 24 -7.12 7.90 -16.23
N PRO A 25 -8.04 7.10 -16.78
CA PRO A 25 -8.93 7.55 -17.85
C PRO A 25 -9.91 8.59 -17.33
N ILE A 26 -9.92 9.77 -17.94
CA ILE A 26 -10.95 10.78 -17.73
C ILE A 26 -11.82 10.88 -18.98
N PHE A 27 -13.13 10.91 -18.77
CA PHE A 27 -14.10 11.12 -19.84
C PHE A 27 -14.19 12.62 -20.15
N TYR A 28 -13.92 12.98 -21.41
CA TYR A 28 -13.98 14.36 -21.88
C TYR A 28 -14.43 14.39 -23.34
N ASN A 29 -15.38 15.26 -23.68
CA ASN A 29 -15.86 15.45 -25.06
C ASN A 29 -16.23 14.16 -25.80
N GLY A 30 -16.85 13.19 -25.13
CA GLY A 30 -17.31 11.94 -25.75
C GLY A 30 -16.26 10.83 -25.87
N ALA A 31 -15.02 11.05 -25.40
CA ALA A 31 -13.95 10.08 -25.44
C ALA A 31 -13.21 9.99 -24.10
N TYR A 32 -12.49 8.88 -23.88
CA TYR A 32 -11.66 8.68 -22.70
C TYR A 32 -10.21 9.03 -23.00
N TYR A 33 -9.54 9.74 -22.10
CA TYR A 33 -8.14 10.12 -22.24
C TYR A 33 -7.37 9.74 -20.97
N MET A 34 -6.18 9.16 -21.12
CA MET A 34 -5.29 8.93 -19.98
C MET A 34 -4.67 10.24 -19.54
N VAL A 35 -4.94 10.67 -18.31
CA VAL A 35 -4.37 11.88 -17.69
C VAL A 35 -4.08 11.61 -16.21
N GLY A 36 -3.33 12.49 -15.54
CA GLY A 36 -2.98 12.34 -14.13
C GLY A 36 -1.54 11.93 -13.84
N ASP A 37 -0.73 11.63 -14.87
CA ASP A 37 0.72 11.45 -14.72
C ASP A 37 1.51 12.76 -14.82
N SER A 38 2.81 12.71 -14.52
CA SER A 38 3.72 13.87 -14.54
C SER A 38 3.82 14.54 -15.91
N ALA A 39 3.61 13.78 -16.99
CA ALA A 39 3.64 14.27 -18.35
C ALA A 39 2.28 14.80 -18.81
N CYS A 40 1.18 14.52 -18.12
CA CYS A 40 -0.15 15.01 -18.47
C CYS A 40 -1.03 15.16 -17.24
N ARG A 41 -0.72 16.14 -16.39
CA ARG A 41 -1.52 16.40 -15.18
C ARG A 41 -2.91 16.91 -15.52
N ASN A 42 -2.96 17.85 -16.46
CA ASN A 42 -4.21 18.43 -16.96
C ASN A 42 -4.23 18.35 -18.48
N GLY A 43 -5.37 17.97 -19.05
CA GLY A 43 -5.59 17.92 -20.49
C GLY A 43 -6.59 18.98 -20.95
N ARG A 44 -6.36 19.56 -22.13
CA ARG A 44 -7.37 20.38 -22.83
C ARG A 44 -7.62 19.81 -24.22
N GLY A 45 -8.88 19.65 -24.59
CA GLY A 45 -9.24 19.23 -25.96
C GLY A 45 -8.79 20.24 -27.00
N ILE A 46 -8.10 19.76 -28.03
CA ILE A 46 -7.75 20.55 -29.23
C ILE A 46 -8.56 20.12 -30.45
N ASN A 47 -8.99 18.86 -30.50
CA ASN A 47 -9.92 18.32 -31.49
C ASN A 47 -10.76 17.19 -30.86
N SER A 48 -11.54 16.48 -31.66
CA SER A 48 -12.46 15.42 -31.18
C SER A 48 -11.76 14.21 -30.55
N THR A 49 -10.50 13.94 -30.90
CA THR A 49 -9.77 12.73 -30.47
C THR A 49 -8.41 13.04 -29.83
N THR A 50 -8.07 14.31 -29.61
CA THR A 50 -6.75 14.72 -29.15
C THR A 50 -6.86 15.80 -28.09
N ILE A 51 -6.09 15.62 -27.02
CA ILE A 51 -5.85 16.63 -25.98
C ILE A 51 -4.40 17.11 -26.04
N ILE A 52 -4.19 18.37 -25.67
CA ILE A 52 -2.88 18.89 -25.27
C ILE A 52 -2.72 18.72 -23.77
N CYS A 53 -1.56 18.22 -23.36
CA CYS A 53 -1.21 17.93 -21.98
C CYS A 53 -0.40 19.06 -21.36
N TYR A 54 -0.68 19.35 -20.10
CA TYR A 54 0.03 20.32 -19.29
C TYR A 54 0.61 19.66 -18.04
N ASN A 55 1.81 20.07 -17.66
CA ASN A 55 2.39 19.69 -16.37
C ASN A 55 1.85 20.56 -15.22
N GLU A 56 2.37 20.37 -14.00
CA GLU A 56 2.00 21.15 -12.81
C GLU A 56 2.19 22.66 -12.97
N GLN A 57 3.15 23.07 -13.80
CA GLN A 57 3.54 24.46 -14.02
C GLN A 57 2.72 25.10 -15.16
N GLY A 58 1.72 24.39 -15.70
CA GLY A 58 0.92 24.85 -16.83
C GLY A 58 1.68 24.87 -18.16
N LYS A 59 2.87 24.26 -18.24
CA LYS A 59 3.63 24.15 -19.48
C LYS A 59 3.12 22.98 -20.31
N SER A 60 2.97 23.20 -21.61
CA SER A 60 2.64 22.13 -22.55
C SER A 60 3.78 21.11 -22.58
N THR A 61 3.42 19.85 -22.43
CA THR A 61 4.35 18.70 -22.41
C THR A 61 4.18 17.79 -23.62
N GLY A 62 3.04 17.88 -24.31
CA GLY A 62 2.77 17.07 -25.49
C GLY A 62 1.28 16.88 -25.76
N TYR A 63 0.97 15.87 -26.56
CA TYR A 63 -0.39 15.53 -26.97
C TYR A 63 -0.73 14.11 -26.60
N ARG A 64 -2.02 13.84 -26.36
CA ARG A 64 -2.54 12.48 -26.17
C ARG A 64 -3.76 12.25 -27.02
N GLN A 65 -3.86 11.05 -27.56
CA GLN A 65 -5.01 10.57 -28.29
C GLN A 65 -6.06 10.01 -27.32
N ALA A 66 -7.31 10.03 -27.75
CA ALA A 66 -8.40 9.30 -27.13
C ALA A 66 -8.06 7.80 -27.10
N MET A 67 -8.41 7.15 -25.99
CA MET A 67 -8.33 5.71 -25.85
C MET A 67 -9.32 5.05 -26.81
N THR A 68 -8.88 3.99 -27.48
CA THR A 68 -9.80 3.13 -28.22
C THR A 68 -10.67 2.33 -27.25
N GLN A 69 -11.80 1.81 -27.71
CA GLN A 69 -12.65 0.94 -26.87
C GLN A 69 -11.90 -0.28 -26.35
N GLN A 70 -10.99 -0.84 -27.14
CA GLN A 70 -10.15 -1.97 -26.75
C GLN A 70 -9.21 -1.57 -25.61
N GLN A 71 -8.55 -0.42 -25.72
CA GLN A 71 -7.67 0.10 -24.66
C GLN A 71 -8.43 0.38 -23.36
N LEU A 72 -9.62 0.95 -23.46
CA LEU A 72 -10.47 1.21 -22.30
C LEU A 72 -10.92 -0.09 -21.62
N SER A 73 -11.37 -1.07 -22.40
CA SER A 73 -11.77 -2.39 -21.89
C SER A 73 -10.62 -3.08 -21.17
N MET A 74 -9.42 -3.05 -21.77
CA MET A 74 -8.23 -3.63 -21.15
C MET A 74 -7.85 -2.92 -19.85
N TYR A 75 -7.93 -1.58 -19.81
CA TYR A 75 -7.67 -0.82 -18.58
C TYR A 75 -8.65 -1.20 -17.47
N MET A 76 -9.96 -1.23 -17.77
CA MET A 76 -10.98 -1.62 -16.78
C MET A 76 -10.77 -3.05 -16.27
N HIS A 77 -10.43 -3.97 -17.16
CA HIS A 77 -10.12 -5.35 -16.79
C HIS A 77 -8.88 -5.43 -15.89
N GLN A 78 -7.82 -4.70 -16.22
CA GLN A 78 -6.60 -4.64 -15.41
C GLN A 78 -6.88 -4.04 -14.02
N GLN A 79 -7.68 -2.98 -13.95
CA GLN A 79 -8.08 -2.35 -12.69
C GLN A 79 -8.86 -3.32 -11.81
N GLN A 80 -9.81 -4.07 -12.39
CA GLN A 80 -10.58 -5.09 -11.66
C GLN A 80 -9.67 -6.21 -11.13
N MET A 81 -8.73 -6.69 -11.94
CA MET A 81 -7.77 -7.72 -11.53
C MET A 81 -6.86 -7.25 -10.40
N GLN A 82 -6.42 -5.98 -10.44
CA GLN A 82 -5.58 -5.40 -9.39
C GLN A 82 -6.33 -5.32 -8.05
N LEU A 83 -7.60 -4.90 -8.08
CA LEU A 83 -8.46 -4.87 -6.90
C LEU A 83 -8.71 -6.28 -6.35
N ALA A 84 -8.99 -7.25 -7.22
CA ALA A 84 -9.16 -8.64 -6.83
C ALA A 84 -7.89 -9.20 -6.17
N GLN A 85 -6.72 -8.94 -6.75
CA GLN A 85 -5.44 -9.37 -6.19
C GLN A 85 -5.18 -8.75 -4.81
N GLN A 86 -5.45 -7.45 -4.64
CA GLN A 86 -5.30 -6.79 -3.34
C GLN A 86 -6.23 -7.40 -2.28
N SER A 87 -7.47 -7.70 -2.63
CA SER A 87 -8.42 -8.35 -1.71
C SER A 87 -7.93 -9.74 -1.26
N MET A 88 -7.35 -10.52 -2.18
CA MET A 88 -6.79 -11.84 -1.85
C MET A 88 -5.56 -11.74 -0.95
N ILE A 89 -4.65 -10.80 -1.24
CA ILE A 89 -3.47 -10.56 -0.39
C ILE A 89 -3.90 -10.12 1.01
N GLN A 90 -4.91 -9.24 1.10
CA GLN A 90 -5.44 -8.80 2.37
C GLN A 90 -6.03 -9.98 3.17
N GLN A 91 -6.80 -10.85 2.51
CA GLN A 91 -7.36 -12.04 3.16
C GLN A 91 -6.27 -13.00 3.64
N GLN A 92 -5.23 -13.23 2.84
CA GLN A 92 -4.09 -14.04 3.23
C GLN A 92 -3.34 -13.46 4.43
N ASN A 93 -3.15 -12.14 4.46
CA ASN A 93 -2.49 -11.46 5.58
C ASN A 93 -3.29 -11.58 6.88
N ILE A 94 -4.62 -11.44 6.81
CA ILE A 94 -5.51 -11.63 7.97
C ILE A 94 -5.44 -13.08 8.48
N ALA A 95 -5.48 -14.06 7.57
CA ALA A 95 -5.37 -15.47 7.93
C ALA A 95 -4.02 -15.79 8.60
N ASN A 96 -2.92 -15.27 8.04
CA ASN A 96 -1.58 -15.45 8.61
C ASN A 96 -1.46 -14.81 10.00
N GLN A 97 -2.03 -13.61 10.20
CA GLN A 97 -2.04 -12.95 11.51
C GLN A 97 -2.87 -13.72 12.55
N ALA A 98 -4.02 -14.29 12.15
CA ALA A 98 -4.83 -15.10 13.04
C ALA A 98 -4.09 -16.33 13.57
N ILE A 99 -3.32 -17.01 12.71
CA ILE A 99 -2.51 -18.18 13.08
C ILE A 99 -1.40 -17.78 14.07
N ILE A 100 -0.70 -16.66 13.82
CA ILE A 100 0.36 -16.17 14.73
C ILE A 100 -0.21 -15.84 16.10
N ASN A 101 -1.34 -15.14 16.15
CA ASN A 101 -1.99 -14.77 17.40
C ASN A 101 -2.47 -16.00 18.18
N GLN A 102 -2.99 -17.02 17.48
CA GLN A 102 -3.38 -18.28 18.08
C GLN A 102 -2.19 -19.03 18.67
N ASN A 103 -1.07 -19.10 17.95
CA ASN A 103 0.14 -19.76 18.42
C ASN A 103 0.70 -19.07 19.68
N ASN A 104 0.71 -17.74 19.72
CA ASN A 104 1.12 -16.98 20.90
C ASN A 104 0.19 -17.25 22.10
N ALA A 105 -1.13 -17.32 21.89
CA ALA A 105 -2.08 -17.63 22.96
C ALA A 105 -1.88 -19.06 23.51
N ILE A 106 -1.61 -20.05 22.64
CA ILE A 106 -1.33 -21.42 23.05
C ILE A 106 -0.04 -21.49 23.88
N LEU A 107 1.02 -20.80 23.44
CA LEU A 107 2.28 -20.72 24.19
C LEU A 107 2.07 -20.11 25.58
N MET A 108 1.29 -19.03 25.69
CA MET A 108 0.95 -18.44 26.99
C MET A 108 0.15 -19.40 27.89
N GLN A 109 -0.79 -20.16 27.33
CA GLN A 109 -1.54 -21.16 28.10
C GLN A 109 -0.66 -22.32 28.56
N GLN A 110 0.29 -22.77 27.73
CA GLN A 110 1.25 -23.80 28.12
C GLN A 110 2.17 -23.31 29.24
N ALA A 111 2.67 -22.08 29.15
CA ALA A 111 3.46 -21.46 30.21
C ALA A 111 2.68 -21.40 31.53
N ASN A 112 1.39 -21.01 31.49
CA ASN A 112 0.53 -20.97 32.68
C ASN A 112 0.26 -22.38 33.26
N LYS A 113 -0.06 -23.37 32.42
CA LYS A 113 -0.23 -24.76 32.87
C LYS A 113 1.05 -25.31 33.51
N ASN A 114 2.20 -25.04 32.91
CA ASN A 114 3.49 -25.43 33.45
C ASN A 114 3.74 -24.79 34.81
N TRP A 115 3.47 -23.48 34.94
CA TRP A 115 3.58 -22.77 36.22
C TRP A 115 2.65 -23.36 37.29
N ARG A 116 1.39 -23.67 36.95
CA ARG A 116 0.45 -24.33 37.88
C ARG A 116 0.93 -25.71 38.32
N ASN A 117 1.46 -26.52 37.40
CA ASN A 117 1.97 -27.85 37.71
C ASN A 117 3.19 -27.79 38.64
N ILE A 118 4.12 -26.85 38.40
CA ILE A 118 5.28 -26.62 39.28
C ILE A 118 4.80 -26.22 40.67
N ASN A 119 3.86 -25.28 40.76
CA ASN A 119 3.37 -24.79 42.04
C ASN A 119 2.52 -25.84 42.79
N SER A 120 1.75 -26.67 42.08
CA SER A 120 1.02 -27.79 42.70
C SER A 120 1.95 -28.91 43.18
N ASN A 121 3.08 -29.12 42.50
CA ASN A 121 4.08 -30.11 42.92
C ASN A 121 4.97 -29.60 44.08
N MET A 122 5.03 -28.27 44.27
CA MET A 122 5.64 -27.61 45.42
C MET A 122 4.64 -27.37 46.57
N GLY A 123 3.35 -27.66 46.38
CA GLY A 123 2.26 -27.46 47.34
C GLY A 123 2.25 -28.40 48.56
N CYS A 124 3.15 -29.38 48.60
CA CYS A 124 3.45 -30.16 49.81
C CYS A 124 4.72 -29.66 50.53
N GLY A 125 5.08 -28.39 50.33
CA GLY A 125 6.20 -27.73 51.00
C GLY A 125 5.73 -26.56 51.85
N TRP A 126 5.87 -26.71 53.17
CA TRP A 126 5.70 -25.68 54.21
C TRP A 126 4.26 -25.34 54.61
N GLY A 127 3.64 -26.26 55.36
CA GLY A 127 2.80 -25.86 56.50
C GLY A 127 1.28 -25.89 56.34
N ARG A 128 0.71 -26.55 55.33
CA ARG A 128 -0.72 -26.90 55.36
C ARG A 128 -0.95 -28.36 55.00
N GLN A 129 -1.73 -29.03 55.84
CA GLN A 129 -2.14 -30.42 55.72
C GLN A 129 -2.94 -30.60 54.41
N CYS A 130 -2.57 -31.64 53.66
CA CYS A 130 -3.40 -32.21 52.59
C CYS A 130 -4.63 -32.88 53.20
#